data_AF-A0AAW1B4P3-F1
#
_entry.id   AF-A0AAW1B4P3-F1
#
_cell.length_a   1.000
_cell.length_b   1.000
_cell.length_c   1.000
_cell.angle_alpha   90.00
_cell.angle_beta   90.00
_cell.angle_gamma   90.00
#
_symmetry.space_group_name_H-M   'P 1'
#
loop_
_entity.id
_entity.type
_entity.pdbx_description
1 polymer ?
#
loop_
_entity_poly.entity_id
_entity_poly.type
_entity_poly.pdbx_seq_one_letter_code
_entity_poly.pdbx_strand_id
1 'polypeptide(L)'
;MSHTPRCKLVDYFEELSEEEFEKFKMHLEDYPVEKGYKPIRRSKTEKAAHIEIARYMIETYDDAKALKMTVSILDRINKKDLAARIQNEMQEYFLQSPESDEFSGSQNKVEVMLDPKTAYPTLILSEDLKSVYMGERAQDFPDSLERFNFFPCVLGTEGINSGTSEWVVEVGRAKQWAIGAVRESIERKGYLNIMATEGFWVLQLMNGEYEESL
;
A
#
# COMPACT_ATOMS: atom_id res chain seq x y z
N MET A 1 24.67 -3.28 28.78
CA MET A 1 24.86 -3.83 27.43
C MET A 1 23.93 -3.06 26.51
N SER A 2 24.46 -2.42 25.48
CA SER A 2 23.70 -1.48 24.64
C SER A 2 22.51 -2.16 23.97
N HIS A 3 21.31 -1.61 24.14
CA HIS A 3 20.06 -2.08 23.54
C HIS A 3 19.85 -1.56 22.12
N THR A 4 20.93 -1.23 21.40
CA THR A 4 20.80 -0.62 20.08
C THR A 4 20.55 -1.68 19.00
N PRO A 5 19.70 -1.39 18.00
CA PRO A 5 19.39 -2.29 16.88
C PRO A 5 20.63 -2.84 16.16
N ARG A 6 21.66 -2.00 15.98
CA ARG A 6 22.92 -2.44 15.40
C ARG A 6 23.59 -3.57 16.18
N CYS A 7 23.63 -3.50 17.51
CA CYS A 7 24.25 -4.55 18.32
C CYS A 7 23.43 -5.84 18.26
N LYS A 8 22.11 -5.72 18.39
CA LYS A 8 21.20 -6.87 18.34
C LYS A 8 21.23 -7.59 16.99
N LEU A 9 21.32 -6.87 15.88
CA LEU A 9 21.47 -7.49 14.55
C LEU A 9 22.72 -8.37 14.44
N VAL A 10 23.84 -7.96 15.05
CA VAL A 10 25.05 -8.78 15.08
C VAL A 10 24.80 -10.08 15.84
N ASP A 11 24.20 -9.99 17.02
CA ASP A 11 23.85 -11.17 17.84
C ASP A 11 22.94 -12.13 17.05
N TYR A 12 21.92 -11.62 16.37
CA TYR A 12 21.00 -12.45 15.56
C TYR A 12 21.69 -13.10 14.36
N PHE A 13 22.66 -12.43 13.74
CA PHE A 13 23.43 -13.01 12.64
C PHE A 13 24.43 -14.07 13.12
N GLU A 14 24.98 -13.94 14.32
CA GLU A 14 25.82 -14.99 14.94
C GLU A 14 25.06 -16.29 15.22
N GLU A 15 23.73 -16.23 15.33
CA GLU A 15 22.88 -17.42 15.47
C GLU A 15 22.54 -18.12 14.15
N LEU A 16 22.89 -17.52 13.00
CA LEU A 16 22.76 -18.15 11.69
C LEU A 16 23.98 -19.00 11.40
N SER A 17 23.76 -20.20 10.83
CA SER A 17 24.88 -20.97 10.25
C SER A 17 25.45 -20.25 9.04
N GLU A 18 26.67 -20.61 8.62
CA GLU A 18 27.32 -20.01 7.44
C GLU A 18 26.44 -20.10 6.18
N GLU A 19 25.75 -21.22 5.96
CA GLU A 19 24.85 -21.39 4.81
C GLU A 19 23.62 -20.47 4.89
N GLU A 20 23.04 -20.33 6.08
CA GLU A 20 21.87 -19.48 6.31
C GLU A 20 22.22 -18.00 6.20
N PHE A 21 23.39 -17.62 6.68
CA PHE A 21 23.93 -16.28 6.54
C PHE A 21 24.27 -15.96 5.08
N GLU A 22 24.77 -16.92 4.31
CA GLU A 22 24.98 -16.74 2.88
C GLU A 22 23.64 -16.54 2.14
N LYS A 23 22.63 -17.35 2.45
CA LYS A 23 21.26 -17.16 1.92
C LYS A 23 20.69 -15.81 2.32
N PHE A 24 20.95 -15.34 3.54
CA PHE A 24 20.53 -14.01 3.98
C PHE A 24 21.16 -12.91 3.13
N LYS A 25 22.47 -12.97 2.89
CA LYS A 25 23.19 -12.01 2.05
C LYS A 25 22.67 -11.99 0.61
N MET A 26 22.37 -13.15 0.02
CA MET A 26 21.76 -13.22 -1.32
C MET A 26 20.40 -12.48 -1.37
N HIS A 27 19.54 -12.70 -0.39
CA HIS A 27 18.23 -12.01 -0.33
C HIS A 27 18.35 -10.51 0.01
N LEU A 28 19.44 -10.11 0.67
CA LEU A 28 19.75 -8.71 0.95
C LEU A 28 20.19 -7.97 -0.33
N GLU A 29 20.92 -8.66 -1.21
CA GLU A 29 21.35 -8.13 -2.51
C GLU A 29 20.18 -7.93 -3.48
N ASP A 30 19.21 -8.85 -3.46
CA ASP A 30 18.01 -8.85 -4.32
C ASP A 30 16.75 -8.29 -3.62
N TYR A 31 16.92 -7.58 -2.50
CA TYR A 31 15.78 -7.11 -1.72
C TYR A 31 14.94 -6.09 -2.54
N PRO A 32 13.61 -6.28 -2.66
CA PRO A 32 12.78 -5.60 -3.66
C PRO A 32 12.84 -4.07 -3.58
N VAL A 33 13.12 -3.44 -4.74
CA VAL A 33 13.20 -1.98 -4.91
C VAL A 33 11.81 -1.35 -4.77
N GLU A 34 10.74 -2.12 -5.03
CA GLU A 34 9.34 -1.67 -4.94
C GLU A 34 8.93 -1.25 -3.52
N LYS A 35 9.72 -1.62 -2.50
CA LYS A 35 9.51 -1.22 -1.10
C LYS A 35 10.30 0.04 -0.68
N GLY A 36 10.95 0.75 -1.61
CA GLY A 36 11.73 1.96 -1.32
C GLY A 36 13.13 1.70 -0.74
N TYR A 37 13.63 0.46 -0.82
CA TYR A 37 14.96 0.08 -0.35
C TYR A 37 15.97 0.10 -1.51
N LYS A 38 17.12 0.75 -1.31
CA LYS A 38 18.26 0.77 -2.25
C LYS A 38 19.13 -0.48 -2.07
N PRO A 39 19.19 -1.42 -3.04
CA PRO A 39 19.94 -2.67 -2.89
C PRO A 39 21.40 -2.46 -2.46
N ILE A 40 21.84 -3.23 -1.47
CA ILE A 40 23.25 -3.21 -1.05
C ILE A 40 24.03 -4.04 -2.08
N ARG A 41 24.98 -3.38 -2.76
CA ARG A 41 25.76 -4.03 -3.83
C ARG A 41 26.46 -5.29 -3.32
N ARG A 42 26.37 -6.38 -4.08
CA ARG A 42 27.08 -7.65 -3.87
C ARG A 42 28.57 -7.50 -3.54
N SER A 43 29.23 -6.53 -4.16
CA SER A 43 30.65 -6.24 -3.91
C SER A 43 30.96 -5.83 -2.47
N LYS A 44 29.96 -5.40 -1.69
CA LYS A 44 30.09 -5.09 -0.26
C LYS A 44 29.70 -6.25 0.65
N THR A 45 28.76 -7.09 0.24
CA THR A 45 28.15 -8.14 1.08
C THR A 45 28.90 -9.47 0.98
N GLU A 46 29.46 -9.82 -0.18
CA GLU A 46 30.03 -11.14 -0.47
C GLU A 46 31.08 -11.59 0.56
N LYS A 47 31.98 -10.69 0.98
CA LYS A 47 33.04 -10.97 1.97
C LYS A 47 32.82 -10.33 3.34
N ALA A 48 31.64 -9.74 3.57
CA ALA A 48 31.36 -9.04 4.81
C ALA A 48 31.08 -10.04 5.95
N ALA A 49 31.69 -9.78 7.10
CA ALA A 49 31.35 -10.43 8.35
C ALA A 49 30.01 -9.92 8.91
N HIS A 50 29.46 -10.59 9.92
CA HIS A 50 28.18 -10.25 10.54
C HIS A 50 28.09 -8.77 10.95
N ILE A 51 29.17 -8.24 11.54
CA ILE A 51 29.29 -6.84 11.96
C ILE A 51 29.20 -5.85 10.78
N GLU A 52 29.82 -6.20 9.65
CA GLU A 52 29.84 -5.34 8.46
C GLU A 52 28.47 -5.33 7.79
N ILE A 53 27.77 -6.47 7.74
CA ILE A 53 26.40 -6.54 7.24
C ILE A 53 25.46 -5.72 8.12
N ALA A 54 25.48 -5.92 9.45
CA ALA A 54 24.66 -5.13 10.37
C ALA A 54 24.94 -3.63 10.23
N ARG A 55 26.22 -3.25 10.11
CA ARG A 55 26.62 -1.86 9.87
C ARG A 55 26.08 -1.31 8.55
N TYR A 56 26.24 -2.03 7.44
CA TYR A 56 25.73 -1.60 6.14
C TYR A 56 24.21 -1.46 6.13
N MET A 57 23.48 -2.38 6.76
CA MET A 57 22.02 -2.31 6.83
C MET A 57 21.56 -1.06 7.59
N ILE A 58 22.16 -0.78 8.76
CA ILE A 58 21.81 0.38 9.57
C ILE A 58 22.21 1.69 8.87
N GLU A 59 23.41 1.77 8.30
CA GLU A 59 23.88 2.96 7.56
C GLU A 59 23.06 3.25 6.30
N THR A 60 22.51 2.21 5.66
CA THR A 60 21.75 2.37 4.42
C THR A 60 20.28 2.66 4.68
N TYR A 61 19.68 2.07 5.71
CA TYR A 61 18.23 2.02 5.83
C TYR A 61 17.64 2.64 7.08
N ASP A 62 18.43 2.95 8.11
CA ASP A 62 17.98 3.20 9.49
C ASP A 62 17.64 1.93 10.30
N ASP A 63 17.56 2.09 11.62
CA ASP A 63 17.36 1.04 12.60
C ASP A 63 16.09 0.20 12.37
N ALA A 64 14.95 0.86 12.18
CA ALA A 64 13.65 0.19 12.06
C ALA A 64 13.51 -0.54 10.73
N LYS A 65 13.95 0.11 9.64
CA LYS A 65 13.94 -0.50 8.30
C LYS A 65 14.91 -1.68 8.20
N ALA A 66 16.10 -1.58 8.82
CA ALA A 66 17.04 -2.70 8.89
C ALA A 66 16.42 -3.91 9.63
N LEU A 67 15.75 -3.70 10.75
CA LEU A 67 15.07 -4.75 11.49
C LEU A 67 13.91 -5.39 10.70
N LYS A 68 13.08 -4.59 10.03
CA LYS A 68 11.98 -5.08 9.16
C LYS A 68 12.50 -5.91 7.98
N MET A 69 13.58 -5.45 7.36
CA MET A 69 14.25 -6.18 6.29
C MET A 69 14.79 -7.51 6.80
N THR A 70 15.49 -7.51 7.95
CA THR A 70 16.01 -8.73 8.57
C THR A 70 14.92 -9.75 8.82
N VAL A 71 13.80 -9.37 9.45
CA VAL A 71 12.66 -10.27 9.70
C VAL A 71 12.11 -10.84 8.39
N SER A 72 11.90 -9.99 7.38
CA SER A 72 11.37 -10.43 6.09
C SER A 72 12.29 -11.43 5.37
N ILE A 73 13.61 -11.25 5.49
CA ILE A 73 14.59 -12.16 4.90
C ILE A 73 14.65 -13.46 5.70
N LEU A 74 14.62 -13.39 7.03
CA LEU A 74 14.60 -14.57 7.90
C LEU A 74 13.41 -15.47 7.60
N ASP A 75 12.22 -14.91 7.37
CA ASP A 75 11.05 -15.68 6.94
C ASP A 75 11.28 -16.41 5.60
N ARG A 76 11.94 -15.77 4.63
CA ARG A 76 12.27 -16.36 3.32
C ARG A 76 13.28 -17.50 3.42
N ILE A 77 14.22 -17.43 4.35
CA ILE A 77 15.19 -18.50 4.62
C ILE A 77 14.70 -19.50 5.66
N ASN A 78 13.40 -19.49 5.99
CA ASN A 78 12.74 -20.40 6.92
C ASN A 78 13.25 -20.33 8.38
N LYS A 79 13.72 -19.16 8.83
CA LYS A 79 14.16 -18.85 10.20
C LYS A 79 13.08 -18.15 11.03
N LYS A 80 11.89 -18.74 11.05
CA LYS A 80 10.69 -18.12 11.64
C LYS A 80 10.80 -17.90 13.16
N ASP A 81 11.45 -18.82 13.87
CA ASP A 81 11.63 -18.68 15.33
C ASP A 81 12.50 -17.46 15.68
N LEU A 82 13.58 -17.26 14.92
CA LEU A 82 14.44 -16.08 15.07
C LEU A 82 13.68 -14.82 14.67
N ALA A 83 12.96 -14.84 13.55
CA ALA A 83 12.15 -13.70 13.09
C ALA A 83 11.12 -13.25 14.15
N ALA A 84 10.37 -14.19 14.73
CA ALA A 84 9.41 -13.92 15.79
C ALA A 84 10.08 -13.38 17.07
N ARG A 85 11.26 -13.89 17.43
CA ARG A 85 12.00 -13.37 18.58
C ARG A 85 12.47 -11.94 18.35
N ILE A 86 12.97 -11.60 17.17
CA ILE A 86 13.35 -10.22 16.82
C ILE A 86 12.14 -9.29 16.93
N GLN A 87 10.98 -9.70 16.39
CA GLN A 87 9.73 -8.94 16.48
C GLN A 87 9.29 -8.68 17.93
N ASN A 88 9.46 -9.66 18.82
CA ASN A 88 9.08 -9.53 20.23
C ASN A 88 10.11 -8.73 21.05
N GLU A 89 11.41 -8.98 20.87
CA GLU A 89 12.46 -8.30 21.64
C GLU A 89 12.59 -6.83 21.25
N MET A 90 12.47 -6.53 19.95
CA MET A 90 12.62 -5.19 19.40
C MET A 90 11.26 -4.59 19.04
N GLN A 91 10.19 -5.04 19.70
CA GLN A 91 8.82 -4.65 19.40
C GLN A 91 8.64 -3.13 19.37
N GLU A 92 9.35 -2.40 20.22
CA GLU A 92 9.34 -0.93 20.21
C GLU A 92 9.78 -0.34 18.87
N TYR A 93 10.74 -0.93 18.15
CA TYR A 93 11.18 -0.46 16.83
C TYR A 93 10.21 -0.85 15.71
N PHE A 94 9.42 -1.91 15.92
CA PHE A 94 8.33 -2.29 15.01
C PHE A 94 7.07 -1.46 15.24
N LEU A 95 6.82 -1.03 16.49
CA LEU A 95 5.71 -0.16 16.88
C LEU A 95 6.00 1.33 16.70
N GLN A 96 7.27 1.75 16.81
CA GLN A 96 7.74 3.12 16.60
C GLN A 96 8.13 3.40 15.15
N SER A 97 7.98 2.46 14.22
CA SER A 97 8.16 2.76 12.80
C SER A 97 6.87 3.35 12.24
N PRO A 98 6.80 4.68 12.01
CA PRO A 98 5.90 5.18 10.99
C PRO A 98 6.31 4.50 9.68
N GLU A 99 5.36 3.96 8.94
CA GLU A 99 5.63 3.52 7.58
C GLU A 99 5.94 4.78 6.76
N SER A 100 7.24 5.03 6.54
CA SER A 100 7.83 6.02 5.61
C SER A 100 7.46 7.50 5.78
N ASP A 101 8.37 8.26 6.41
CA ASP A 101 8.75 9.60 5.94
C ASP A 101 10.11 9.42 5.24
N GLU A 102 10.33 9.47 3.92
CA GLU A 102 9.86 10.39 2.86
C GLU A 102 8.51 10.02 2.21
N PHE A 103 7.43 10.42 2.86
CA PHE A 103 6.29 11.00 2.19
C PHE A 103 5.68 11.94 3.22
N SER A 104 5.86 13.26 3.09
CA SER A 104 5.02 14.18 3.85
C SER A 104 3.58 13.96 3.39
N GLY A 105 2.92 13.07 4.08
CA GLY A 105 1.60 12.59 3.79
C GLY A 105 1.24 11.86 5.06
N SER A 106 0.92 12.64 6.10
CA SER A 106 0.02 12.22 7.16
C SER A 106 -0.88 11.11 6.62
N GLN A 107 -0.94 9.94 7.26
CA GLN A 107 -2.02 8.99 7.02
C GLN A 107 -3.33 9.74 7.32
N ASN A 108 -3.80 10.44 6.30
CA ASN A 108 -5.03 11.17 6.32
C ASN A 108 -6.03 10.10 5.97
N LYS A 109 -6.63 9.54 7.02
CA LYS A 109 -7.93 8.91 6.86
C LYS A 109 -8.84 10.00 6.33
N VAL A 110 -9.05 9.99 5.01
CA VAL A 110 -9.83 11.03 4.34
C VAL A 110 -11.29 10.62 4.39
N GLU A 111 -12.11 11.58 4.77
CA GLU A 111 -13.54 11.44 4.63
C GLU A 111 -13.92 11.81 3.20
N VAL A 112 -14.36 10.82 2.43
CA VAL A 112 -14.77 11.02 1.04
C VAL A 112 -16.22 11.49 1.01
N MET A 113 -16.44 12.72 0.54
CA MET A 113 -17.78 13.22 0.21
C MET A 113 -18.02 13.11 -1.29
N LEU A 114 -19.15 12.51 -1.67
CA LEU A 114 -19.53 12.27 -3.06
C LEU A 114 -19.98 13.57 -3.75
N ASP A 115 -19.52 13.79 -4.98
CA ASP A 115 -19.88 14.98 -5.77
C ASP A 115 -21.14 14.76 -6.61
N PRO A 116 -22.27 15.43 -6.30
CA PRO A 116 -23.52 15.32 -7.06
C PRO A 116 -23.41 15.74 -8.54
N LYS A 117 -22.41 16.56 -8.90
CA LYS A 117 -22.20 16.99 -10.29
C LYS A 117 -21.66 15.87 -11.16
N THR A 118 -20.94 14.93 -10.57
CA THR A 118 -20.36 13.79 -11.28
C THR A 118 -21.32 12.61 -11.36
N ALA A 119 -22.24 12.51 -10.39
CA ALA A 119 -23.12 11.36 -10.21
C ALA A 119 -23.96 11.05 -11.46
N TYR A 120 -23.95 9.78 -11.87
CA TYR A 120 -24.86 9.24 -12.87
C TYR A 120 -26.33 9.50 -12.48
N PRO A 121 -27.23 9.88 -13.41
CA PRO A 121 -28.57 10.39 -13.06
C PRO A 121 -29.45 9.47 -12.21
N THR A 122 -29.24 8.17 -12.23
CA THR A 122 -30.03 7.21 -11.42
C THR A 122 -29.46 7.00 -10.01
N LEU A 123 -28.24 7.46 -9.73
CA LEU A 123 -27.65 7.36 -8.40
C LEU A 123 -28.26 8.40 -7.47
N ILE A 124 -28.71 7.95 -6.30
CA ILE A 124 -29.24 8.81 -5.26
C ILE A 124 -28.20 8.88 -4.14
N LEU A 125 -27.81 10.10 -3.79
CA LEU A 125 -26.86 10.39 -2.72
C LEU A 125 -27.60 10.72 -1.42
N SER A 126 -27.03 10.33 -0.28
CA SER A 126 -27.52 10.79 1.03
C SER A 126 -27.28 12.29 1.21
N GLU A 127 -28.02 12.90 2.14
CA GLU A 127 -27.89 14.34 2.46
C GLU A 127 -26.49 14.71 2.94
N ASP A 128 -25.81 13.80 3.65
CA ASP A 128 -24.43 13.97 4.11
C ASP A 128 -23.37 13.66 3.04
N LEU A 129 -23.78 13.25 1.84
CA LEU A 129 -22.94 12.89 0.71
C LEU A 129 -21.96 11.73 0.98
N LYS A 130 -22.22 10.88 1.97
CA LYS A 130 -21.34 9.74 2.31
C LYS A 130 -21.85 8.40 1.80
N SER A 131 -23.12 8.34 1.38
CA SER A 131 -23.76 7.12 0.91
C SER A 131 -24.34 7.32 -0.48
N VAL A 132 -24.34 6.25 -1.25
CA VAL A 132 -24.95 6.20 -2.58
C VAL A 132 -25.73 4.90 -2.74
N TYR A 133 -26.87 4.99 -3.40
CA TYR A 133 -27.66 3.82 -3.81
C TYR A 133 -28.24 4.01 -5.20
N MET A 134 -28.53 2.90 -5.87
CA MET A 134 -29.16 2.91 -7.18
C MET A 134 -30.66 3.18 -7.03
N GLY A 135 -31.15 4.24 -7.67
CA GLY A 135 -32.57 4.54 -7.80
C GLY A 135 -33.22 3.82 -8.98
N GLU A 136 -34.56 3.81 -9.01
CA GLU A 136 -35.33 3.18 -10.09
C GLU A 136 -35.44 4.06 -11.36
N ARG A 137 -35.23 5.36 -11.23
CA ARG A 137 -35.42 6.34 -12.30
C ARG A 137 -34.29 7.35 -12.33
N ALA A 138 -33.99 7.84 -13.53
CA ALA A 138 -33.09 8.97 -13.70
C ALA A 138 -33.71 10.23 -13.10
N GLN A 139 -32.90 10.95 -12.33
CA GLN A 139 -33.22 12.28 -11.83
C GLN A 139 -33.01 13.32 -12.92
N ASP A 140 -33.76 14.41 -12.85
CA ASP A 140 -33.71 15.50 -13.83
C ASP A 140 -32.52 16.44 -13.53
N PHE A 141 -31.32 15.96 -13.88
CA PHE A 141 -30.09 16.73 -13.79
C PHE A 141 -29.54 17.05 -15.19
N PRO A 142 -28.97 18.26 -15.39
CA PRO A 142 -28.35 18.61 -16.66
C PRO A 142 -27.15 17.71 -16.94
N ASP A 143 -26.96 17.34 -18.20
CA ASP A 143 -25.82 16.57 -18.68
C ASP A 143 -24.57 17.45 -18.84
N SER A 144 -23.97 17.84 -17.71
CA SER A 144 -22.72 18.61 -17.67
C SER A 144 -21.51 17.74 -18.04
N LEU A 145 -20.41 18.35 -18.49
CA LEU A 145 -19.19 17.61 -18.85
C LEU A 145 -18.65 16.73 -17.71
N GLU A 146 -18.86 17.15 -16.46
CA GLU A 146 -18.40 16.44 -15.26
C GLU A 146 -19.19 15.17 -14.94
N ARG A 147 -20.41 15.04 -15.48
CA ARG A 147 -21.37 13.99 -15.13
C ARG A 147 -21.14 12.71 -15.92
N PHE A 148 -21.16 11.55 -15.26
CA PHE A 148 -21.22 10.27 -15.98
C PHE A 148 -22.59 10.08 -16.63
N ASN A 149 -22.62 9.64 -17.89
CA ASN A 149 -23.87 9.41 -18.62
C ASN A 149 -24.08 7.98 -19.11
N PHE A 150 -23.14 7.07 -18.82
CA PHE A 150 -23.22 5.67 -19.23
C PHE A 150 -23.14 4.72 -18.03
N PHE A 151 -22.02 4.71 -17.31
CA PHE A 151 -21.86 3.88 -16.12
C PHE A 151 -22.42 4.55 -14.86
N PRO A 152 -22.98 3.76 -13.91
CA PRO A 152 -23.50 4.26 -12.64
C PRO A 152 -22.35 4.59 -11.67
N CYS A 153 -21.59 5.63 -12.00
CA CYS A 153 -20.43 6.09 -11.24
C CYS A 153 -20.70 7.46 -10.60
N VAL A 154 -19.97 7.73 -9.51
CA VAL A 154 -19.88 9.02 -8.84
C VAL A 154 -18.46 9.17 -8.28
N LEU A 155 -17.90 10.37 -8.31
CA LEU A 155 -16.57 10.66 -7.76
C LEU A 155 -16.67 11.29 -6.37
N GLY A 156 -15.57 11.23 -5.62
CA GLY A 156 -15.34 12.12 -4.48
C GLY A 156 -15.17 13.57 -4.93
N THR A 157 -15.48 14.50 -4.04
CA THR A 157 -15.39 15.95 -4.31
C THR A 157 -13.95 16.44 -4.37
N GLU A 158 -13.05 15.82 -3.59
CA GLU A 158 -11.64 16.18 -3.54
C GLU A 158 -10.78 15.15 -4.27
N GLY A 159 -9.87 15.65 -5.10
CA GLY A 159 -8.83 14.85 -5.75
C GLY A 159 -7.60 14.67 -4.86
N ILE A 160 -6.88 13.57 -5.03
CA ILE A 160 -5.64 13.28 -4.31
C ILE A 160 -4.46 13.64 -5.22
N ASN A 161 -3.72 14.70 -4.88
CA ASN A 161 -2.62 15.21 -5.70
C ASN A 161 -1.23 14.81 -5.20
N SER A 162 -1.13 14.36 -3.95
CA SER A 162 0.09 13.90 -3.31
C SER A 162 -0.25 13.22 -1.98
N GLY A 163 0.62 12.34 -1.51
CA GLY A 163 0.48 11.69 -0.20
C GLY A 163 -0.17 10.32 -0.31
N THR A 164 -0.24 9.65 0.84
CA THR A 164 -1.02 8.42 0.99
C THR A 164 -2.36 8.79 1.61
N SER A 165 -3.46 8.43 0.93
CA SER A 165 -4.81 8.64 1.43
C SER A 165 -5.48 7.29 1.64
N GLU A 166 -6.17 7.15 2.76
CA GLU A 166 -6.93 5.95 3.08
C GLU A 166 -8.40 6.32 3.30
N TRP A 167 -9.30 5.57 2.67
CA TRP A 167 -10.73 5.68 2.90
C TRP A 167 -11.34 4.28 3.05
N VAL A 168 -12.46 4.20 3.75
CA VAL A 168 -13.18 2.95 4.00
C VAL A 168 -14.56 3.07 3.40
N VAL A 169 -14.98 2.05 2.65
CA VAL A 169 -16.32 1.98 2.06
C VAL A 169 -17.04 0.77 2.63
N GLU A 170 -18.23 0.97 3.15
CA GLU A 170 -19.14 -0.11 3.53
C GLU A 170 -20.01 -0.51 2.33
N VAL A 171 -19.78 -1.72 1.78
CA VAL A 171 -20.54 -2.25 0.63
C VAL A 171 -21.84 -2.96 1.03
N GLY A 172 -22.03 -3.23 2.32
CA GLY A 172 -23.23 -3.87 2.87
C GLY A 172 -23.57 -5.19 2.17
N ARG A 173 -24.81 -5.31 1.68
CA ARG A 173 -25.34 -6.48 0.97
C ARG A 173 -25.44 -6.27 -0.55
N ALA A 174 -24.75 -5.27 -1.10
CA ALA A 174 -24.77 -4.98 -2.53
C ALA A 174 -24.18 -6.16 -3.31
N LYS A 175 -24.90 -6.62 -4.34
CA LYS A 175 -24.47 -7.75 -5.19
C LYS A 175 -23.51 -7.33 -6.30
N GLN A 176 -23.47 -6.03 -6.61
CA GLN A 176 -22.62 -5.44 -7.62
C GLN A 176 -22.14 -4.08 -7.11
N TRP A 177 -20.84 -3.82 -7.22
CA TRP A 177 -20.22 -2.55 -6.87
C TRP A 177 -18.82 -2.47 -7.48
N ALA A 178 -18.34 -1.25 -7.65
CA ALA A 178 -16.98 -0.95 -8.07
C ALA A 178 -16.47 0.24 -7.24
N ILE A 179 -15.27 0.13 -6.69
CA ILE A 179 -14.66 1.15 -5.83
C ILE A 179 -13.20 1.29 -6.24
N GLY A 180 -12.70 2.52 -6.30
CA GLY A 180 -11.32 2.75 -6.68
C GLY A 180 -10.97 4.22 -6.80
N ALA A 181 -9.86 4.47 -7.48
CA ALA A 181 -9.41 5.79 -7.85
C ALA A 181 -9.39 5.93 -9.37
N VAL A 182 -9.60 7.15 -9.84
CA VAL A 182 -9.49 7.49 -11.26
C VAL A 182 -8.65 8.73 -11.43
N ARG A 183 -7.98 8.85 -12.58
CA ARG A 183 -7.32 10.09 -12.97
C ARG A 183 -8.37 11.16 -13.22
N GLU A 184 -8.14 12.40 -12.77
CA GLU A 184 -9.10 13.50 -12.96
C GLU A 184 -9.51 13.72 -14.43
N SER A 185 -8.56 13.47 -15.34
CA SER A 185 -8.66 13.70 -16.79
C SER A 185 -9.36 12.58 -17.57
N ILE A 186 -9.96 11.58 -16.93
CA ILE A 186 -10.69 10.53 -17.65
C ILE A 186 -11.87 11.11 -18.43
N GLU A 187 -12.21 10.46 -19.55
CA GLU A 187 -13.49 10.71 -20.21
C GLU A 187 -14.64 10.25 -19.31
N ARG A 188 -15.75 10.98 -19.32
CA ARG A 188 -16.92 10.69 -18.47
C ARG A 188 -18.17 10.36 -19.30
N LYS A 189 -18.08 10.46 -20.62
CA LYS A 189 -19.17 10.23 -21.56
C LYS A 189 -19.02 8.89 -22.29
N GLY A 190 -20.16 8.22 -22.45
CA GLY A 190 -20.23 6.97 -23.21
C GLY A 190 -19.53 5.81 -22.52
N TYR A 191 -19.28 4.76 -23.29
CA TYR A 191 -18.64 3.55 -22.78
C TYR A 191 -17.18 3.83 -22.42
N LEU A 192 -16.83 3.58 -21.16
CA LEU A 192 -15.48 3.70 -20.60
C LEU A 192 -14.79 2.34 -20.54
N ASN A 193 -13.52 2.32 -20.89
CA ASN A 193 -12.69 1.13 -20.71
C ASN A 193 -12.02 1.18 -19.34
N ILE A 194 -12.49 0.37 -18.39
CA ILE A 194 -11.99 0.37 -17.01
C ILE A 194 -10.69 -0.43 -16.97
N MET A 195 -9.57 0.25 -17.23
CA MET A 195 -8.21 -0.29 -17.20
C MET A 195 -7.26 0.72 -16.57
N ALA A 196 -6.21 0.23 -15.91
CA ALA A 196 -5.18 1.09 -15.32
C ALA A 196 -4.47 1.97 -16.36
N THR A 197 -4.28 1.47 -17.59
CA THR A 197 -3.71 2.23 -18.71
C THR A 197 -4.58 3.41 -19.14
N GLU A 198 -5.89 3.34 -18.90
CA GLU A 198 -6.87 4.38 -19.17
C GLU A 198 -7.10 5.29 -17.94
N GLY A 199 -6.37 5.05 -16.85
CA GLY A 199 -6.43 5.86 -15.62
C GLY A 199 -7.48 5.41 -14.61
N PHE A 200 -7.88 4.13 -14.64
CA PHE A 200 -8.80 3.53 -13.66
C PHE A 200 -8.09 2.47 -12.82
N TRP A 201 -8.08 2.65 -11.50
CA TRP A 201 -7.58 1.66 -10.54
C TRP A 201 -8.73 1.23 -9.64
N VAL A 202 -9.39 0.14 -10.00
CA VAL A 202 -10.71 -0.22 -9.48
C VAL A 202 -10.74 -1.68 -9.03
N LEU A 203 -11.32 -1.92 -7.86
CA LEU A 203 -11.77 -3.22 -7.40
C LEU A 203 -13.28 -3.31 -7.60
N GLN A 204 -13.76 -4.39 -8.20
CA GLN A 204 -15.18 -4.59 -8.43
C GLN A 204 -15.66 -5.97 -8.04
N LEU A 205 -16.93 -6.04 -7.64
CA LEU A 205 -17.71 -7.25 -7.53
C LEU A 205 -18.76 -7.22 -8.65
N MET A 206 -18.69 -8.15 -9.59
CA MET A 206 -19.67 -8.30 -10.65
C MET A 206 -20.08 -9.76 -10.79
N ASN A 207 -21.39 -10.03 -10.80
CA ASN A 207 -21.94 -11.38 -10.93
C ASN A 207 -21.43 -12.39 -9.86
N GLY A 208 -20.99 -11.89 -8.70
CA GLY A 208 -20.45 -12.72 -7.62
C GLY A 208 -18.95 -12.99 -7.73
N GLU A 209 -18.27 -12.47 -8.75
CA GLU A 209 -16.83 -12.60 -8.95
C GLU A 209 -16.13 -11.26 -8.67
N TYR A 210 -14.97 -11.35 -8.02
CA TYR A 210 -14.11 -10.20 -7.75
C TYR A 210 -13.14 -10.01 -8.91
N GLU A 211 -13.05 -8.79 -9.40
CA GLU A 211 -12.11 -8.40 -10.45
C GLU A 211 -11.36 -7.15 -10.03
N GLU A 212 -10.08 -7.09 -10.37
CA GLU A 212 -9.22 -5.93 -10.13
C GLU A 212 -8.68 -5.41 -11.47
N SER A 213 -8.69 -4.09 -11.61
CA SER A 213 -8.03 -3.38 -12.71
C SER A 213 -6.91 -2.56 -12.11
N LEU A 214 -5.69 -3.13 -12.11
CA LEU A 214 -4.46 -2.56 -11.54
C LEU A 214 -3.39 -2.38 -12.61
#